data_AF-A0A838U6Y1-F1
#
_entry.id   AF-A0A838U6Y1-F1
#
_cell.length_a   1.000
_cell.length_b   1.000
_cell.length_c   1.000
_cell.angle_alpha   90.00
_cell.angle_beta   90.00
_cell.angle_gamma   90.00
#
_symmetry.space_group_name_H-M   'P 1'
#
loop_
_entity.id
_entity.type
_entity.pdbx_description
1 polymer ?
#
loop_
_entity_poly.entity_id
_entity_poly.type
_entity_poly.pdbx_seq_one_letter_code
_entity_poly.pdbx_strand_id
1 'polypeptide(L)'
;KSDALRRLLATDISVHVLSYTAMEVTDIKPRASMISKSPPPNAIPDEIQAQLPNGVRDRGVKIGPTINLDRTLIRKIKDRKLELEVAEQNLEKLAADTIGEFILPDATEEMVEKAPLVAKMIDSSYVVTYTPKIPVVESRGIAERNIEVTSKRPGLIVEARRKLLIAR
;
A
#
# COMPACT_ATOMS: atom_id res chain seq x y z
N LYS A 1 2.91 -17.45 8.23
CA LYS A 1 3.01 -16.32 7.28
C LYS A 1 4.37 -15.59 7.35
N SER A 2 5.02 -15.47 8.51
CA SER A 2 6.34 -14.82 8.67
C SER A 2 7.52 -15.53 8.01
N ASP A 3 7.45 -16.85 7.79
CA ASP A 3 8.57 -17.62 7.23
C ASP A 3 8.89 -17.26 5.78
N ALA A 4 7.87 -16.99 4.95
CA ALA A 4 8.05 -16.56 3.57
C ALA A 4 8.73 -15.18 3.46
N LEU A 5 8.33 -14.23 4.34
CA LEU A 5 8.96 -12.90 4.41
C LEU A 5 10.42 -13.00 4.85
N ARG A 6 10.73 -13.87 5.81
CA ARG A 6 12.12 -14.11 6.25
C ARG A 6 12.98 -14.70 5.15
N ARG A 7 12.43 -15.59 4.33
CA ARG A 7 13.15 -16.15 3.17
C ARG A 7 13.43 -15.09 2.11
N LEU A 8 12.47 -14.19 1.85
CA LEU A 8 12.68 -13.05 0.95
C LEU A 8 13.76 -12.09 1.46
N LEU A 9 13.82 -11.85 2.77
CA LEU A 9 14.89 -11.04 3.37
C LEU A 9 16.26 -11.70 3.32
N ALA A 10 16.31 -13.04 3.31
CA ALA A 10 17.55 -13.80 3.15
C ALA A 10 18.08 -13.79 1.71
N THR A 11 17.20 -13.53 0.74
CA THR A 11 17.59 -13.31 -0.66
C THR A 11 17.94 -11.84 -0.90
N ASP A 12 18.92 -11.57 -1.77
CA ASP A 12 19.27 -10.20 -2.19
C ASP A 12 18.27 -9.68 -3.23
N ILE A 13 17.03 -9.47 -2.82
CA ILE A 13 15.94 -8.94 -3.65
C ILE A 13 15.47 -7.61 -3.06
N SER A 14 15.37 -6.57 -3.88
CA SER A 14 14.69 -5.32 -3.53
C SER A 14 13.19 -5.43 -3.84
N VAL A 15 12.33 -5.00 -2.91
CA VAL A 15 10.87 -5.10 -3.07
C VAL A 15 10.25 -3.72 -3.07
N HIS A 16 9.89 -3.22 -4.25
CA HIS A 16 9.09 -2.00 -4.40
C HIS A 16 7.59 -2.36 -4.33
N VAL A 17 6.81 -1.55 -3.61
CA VAL A 17 5.38 -1.82 -3.40
C VAL A 17 4.56 -0.63 -3.84
N LEU A 18 3.63 -0.88 -4.77
CA LEU A 18 2.53 0.02 -5.10
C LEU A 18 1.24 -0.55 -4.48
N SER A 19 0.71 0.11 -3.45
CA SER A 19 -0.44 -0.41 -2.69
C SER A 19 -1.76 0.26 -3.08
N TYR A 20 -2.83 -0.53 -3.20
CA TYR A 20 -4.20 -0.04 -3.45
C TYR A 20 -5.03 0.13 -2.16
N THR A 21 -4.41 -0.09 -1.00
CA THR A 21 -5.11 -0.17 0.28
C THR A 21 -5.81 1.13 0.65
N ALA A 22 -5.22 2.29 0.38
CA ALA A 22 -5.85 3.59 0.65
C ALA A 22 -7.17 3.76 -0.12
N MET A 23 -7.17 3.40 -1.41
CA MET A 23 -8.36 3.45 -2.27
C MET A 23 -9.43 2.44 -1.83
N GLU A 24 -9.04 1.23 -1.44
CA GLU A 24 -10.01 0.26 -0.91
C GLU A 24 -10.62 0.74 0.42
N VAL A 25 -9.82 1.37 1.29
CA VAL A 25 -10.29 1.89 2.58
C VAL A 25 -11.29 3.03 2.41
N THR A 26 -11.11 3.90 1.40
CA THR A 26 -12.08 4.98 1.10
C THR A 26 -13.41 4.43 0.61
N ASP A 27 -13.43 3.39 -0.24
CA ASP A 27 -14.67 2.71 -0.67
C ASP A 27 -15.34 1.91 0.47
N ILE A 28 -14.55 1.32 1.36
CA ILE A 28 -15.07 0.51 2.47
C ILE A 28 -15.81 1.36 3.52
N LYS A 29 -15.36 2.59 3.80
CA LYS A 29 -15.95 3.47 4.84
C LYS A 29 -17.47 3.65 4.73
N PRO A 30 -18.06 4.04 3.57
CA PRO A 30 -19.52 4.16 3.44
C PRO A 30 -20.23 2.81 3.54
N ARG A 31 -19.62 1.73 3.03
CA ARG A 31 -20.22 0.38 2.99
C ARG A 31 -20.23 -0.31 4.35
N ALA A 32 -19.29 0.04 5.23
CA ALA A 32 -19.21 -0.46 6.60
C ALA A 32 -20.20 0.22 7.57
N SER A 33 -20.87 1.30 7.13
CA SER A 33 -21.84 2.01 7.98
C SER A 33 -23.17 1.24 8.05
N MET A 34 -23.66 1.03 9.27
CA MET A 34 -24.99 0.46 9.53
C MET A 34 -26.11 1.43 9.09
N ILE A 35 -25.81 2.72 9.03
CA ILE A 35 -26.75 3.78 8.67
C ILE A 35 -26.26 4.42 7.37
N SER A 36 -26.98 4.19 6.28
CA SER A 36 -26.72 4.90 5.02
C SER A 36 -27.23 6.33 5.14
N LYS A 37 -26.35 7.29 4.84
CA LYS A 37 -26.71 8.70 4.65
C LYS A 37 -26.90 9.04 3.17
N SER A 38 -27.25 8.07 2.34
CA SER A 38 -27.50 8.30 0.93
C SER A 38 -28.56 9.40 0.73
N PRO A 39 -28.41 10.27 -0.29
CA PRO A 39 -29.45 11.21 -0.69
C PRO A 39 -30.77 10.47 -0.95
N PRO A 40 -31.92 11.16 -0.79
CA PRO A 40 -33.19 10.58 -1.21
C PRO A 40 -33.12 10.19 -2.69
N PRO A 41 -33.71 9.04 -3.08
CA PRO A 41 -33.73 8.64 -4.48
C PRO A 41 -34.43 9.70 -5.33
N ASN A 42 -33.95 9.89 -6.56
CA ASN A 42 -34.63 10.71 -7.55
C ASN A 42 -36.01 10.08 -7.78
N ALA A 43 -37.07 10.89 -7.67
CA ALA A 43 -38.44 10.38 -7.84
C ALA A 43 -38.75 10.08 -9.32
N ILE A 44 -37.97 10.68 -10.22
CA ILE A 44 -38.14 10.64 -11.65
C ILE A 44 -36.75 10.38 -12.27
N PRO A 45 -36.64 9.52 -13.30
CA PRO A 45 -35.41 9.40 -14.07
C PRO A 45 -34.98 10.74 -14.71
N ASP A 46 -33.68 11.00 -14.73
CA ASP A 46 -33.09 12.27 -15.18
C ASP A 46 -33.54 12.68 -16.60
N GLU A 47 -33.81 11.70 -17.47
CA GLU A 47 -34.29 11.91 -18.84
C GLU A 47 -35.68 12.57 -18.91
N ILE A 48 -36.57 12.23 -17.98
CA ILE A 48 -37.94 12.74 -17.94
C ILE A 48 -37.96 14.11 -17.23
N GLN A 49 -37.07 14.31 -16.25
CA GLN A 49 -36.93 15.56 -15.51
C GLN A 49 -36.59 16.75 -16.42
N ALA A 50 -35.74 16.55 -17.42
CA ALA A 50 -35.36 17.59 -18.39
C ALA A 50 -36.51 18.07 -19.27
N GLN A 51 -37.61 17.31 -19.37
CA GLN A 51 -38.78 17.61 -20.20
C GLN A 51 -39.94 18.21 -19.39
N LEU A 52 -39.83 18.27 -18.06
CA LEU A 52 -40.89 18.76 -17.19
C LEU A 52 -40.80 20.29 -17.01
N PRO A 53 -41.95 21.00 -16.91
CA PRO A 53 -41.96 22.44 -16.68
C PRO A 53 -41.35 22.80 -15.32
N ASN A 54 -40.72 23.97 -15.25
CA ASN A 54 -40.06 24.47 -14.03
C ASN A 54 -41.05 24.49 -12.85
N GLY A 55 -40.78 23.70 -11.81
CA GLY A 55 -41.59 23.64 -10.57
C GLY A 55 -42.02 22.24 -10.13
N VAL A 56 -41.76 21.21 -10.93
CA VAL A 56 -42.04 19.81 -10.54
C VAL A 56 -41.05 19.34 -9.47
N ARG A 57 -41.59 18.70 -8.41
CA ARG A 57 -40.77 18.12 -7.33
C ARG A 57 -39.90 17.00 -7.88
N ASP A 58 -38.62 17.28 -7.99
CA ASP A 58 -37.58 16.36 -8.47
C ASP A 58 -37.21 15.25 -7.45
N ARG A 59 -37.14 15.63 -6.17
CA ARG A 59 -36.67 14.72 -5.11
C ARG A 59 -37.82 14.05 -4.38
N GLY A 60 -37.72 12.73 -4.22
CA GLY A 60 -38.62 11.96 -3.34
C GLY A 60 -38.54 12.44 -1.89
N VAL A 61 -39.62 12.24 -1.13
CA VAL A 61 -39.61 12.50 0.33
C VAL A 61 -38.60 11.53 0.97
N LYS A 62 -37.65 12.06 1.74
CA LYS A 62 -36.65 11.23 2.43
C LYS A 62 -37.31 10.43 3.55
N ILE A 63 -37.65 9.17 3.27
CA ILE A 63 -38.16 8.23 4.28
C ILE A 63 -36.96 7.68 5.08
N GLY A 64 -36.54 8.43 6.10
CA GLY A 64 -35.54 8.00 7.08
C GLY A 64 -34.15 7.64 6.53
N PRO A 65 -33.21 7.27 7.41
CA PRO A 65 -31.96 6.63 6.97
C PRO A 65 -32.20 5.15 6.65
N THR A 66 -31.61 4.64 5.57
CA THR A 66 -31.61 3.21 5.29
C THR A 66 -30.71 2.50 6.31
N ILE A 67 -31.28 1.60 7.11
CA ILE A 67 -30.54 0.82 8.10
C ILE A 67 -30.19 -0.54 7.50
N ASN A 68 -28.90 -0.84 7.37
CA ASN A 68 -28.44 -2.16 6.99
C ASN A 68 -28.50 -3.10 8.21
N LEU A 69 -29.39 -4.08 8.17
CA LEU A 69 -29.57 -5.07 9.25
C LEU A 69 -28.59 -6.25 9.17
N ASP A 70 -27.90 -6.42 8.03
CA ASP A 70 -26.94 -7.50 7.84
C ASP A 70 -25.63 -7.23 8.61
N ARG A 71 -25.64 -7.63 9.88
CA ARG A 71 -24.48 -7.55 10.77
C ARG A 71 -23.31 -8.42 10.30
N THR A 72 -23.59 -9.51 9.58
CA THR A 72 -22.54 -10.44 9.13
C THR A 72 -21.73 -9.82 8.00
N LEU A 73 -22.40 -9.15 7.05
CA LEU A 73 -21.76 -8.39 5.98
C LEU A 73 -20.91 -7.24 6.54
N ILE A 74 -21.45 -6.46 7.47
CA ILE A 74 -20.71 -5.34 8.10
C ILE A 74 -19.46 -5.84 8.82
N ARG A 75 -19.54 -6.98 9.53
CA ARG A 75 -18.38 -7.61 10.17
C ARG A 75 -17.31 -8.00 9.14
N LYS A 76 -17.69 -8.72 8.08
CA LYS A 76 -16.74 -9.12 7.01
C LYS A 76 -16.04 -7.92 6.37
N ILE A 77 -16.77 -6.83 6.12
CA ILE A 77 -16.20 -5.60 5.55
C ILE A 77 -15.18 -4.97 6.52
N LYS A 78 -15.46 -4.97 7.83
CA LYS A 78 -14.54 -4.48 8.85
C LYS A 78 -13.31 -5.38 9.01
N ASP A 79 -13.52 -6.70 9.03
CA ASP A 79 -12.43 -7.67 9.10
C ASP A 79 -11.50 -7.52 7.90
N ARG A 80 -12.07 -7.36 6.69
CA ARG A 80 -11.31 -7.06 5.48
C ARG A 80 -10.49 -5.77 5.60
N LYS A 81 -11.05 -4.71 6.17
CA LYS A 81 -10.31 -3.46 6.43
C LYS A 81 -9.10 -3.68 7.34
N LEU A 82 -9.28 -4.44 8.42
CA LEU A 82 -8.19 -4.77 9.35
C LEU A 82 -7.12 -5.63 8.67
N GLU A 83 -7.51 -6.60 7.85
CA GLU A 83 -6.57 -7.40 7.07
C GLU A 83 -5.73 -6.56 6.10
N LEU A 84 -6.34 -5.56 5.47
CA LEU A 84 -5.65 -4.63 4.57
C LEU A 84 -4.63 -3.77 5.35
N GLU A 85 -5.01 -3.22 6.50
CA GLU A 85 -4.08 -2.44 7.36
C GLU A 85 -2.89 -3.30 7.83
N VAL A 86 -3.14 -4.55 8.23
CA VAL A 86 -2.07 -5.47 8.63
C VAL A 86 -1.18 -5.86 7.44
N ALA A 87 -1.77 -6.09 6.26
CA ALA A 87 -1.00 -6.39 5.05
C ALA A 87 -0.12 -5.20 4.65
N GLU A 88 -0.67 -3.98 4.70
CA GLU A 88 0.03 -2.72 4.42
C GLU A 88 1.27 -2.57 5.31
N GLN A 89 1.09 -2.66 6.63
CA GLN A 89 2.21 -2.56 7.58
C GLN A 89 3.29 -3.62 7.37
N ASN A 90 2.91 -4.83 6.94
CA ASN A 90 3.88 -5.88 6.65
C ASN A 90 4.65 -5.61 5.36
N LEU A 91 3.99 -5.06 4.34
CA LEU A 91 4.60 -4.69 3.06
C LEU A 91 5.48 -3.45 3.18
N GLU A 92 5.07 -2.47 3.97
CA GLU A 92 5.86 -1.29 4.29
C GLU A 92 7.18 -1.68 4.99
N LYS A 93 7.10 -2.56 5.99
CA LYS A 93 8.29 -3.10 6.67
C LYS A 93 9.19 -3.87 5.70
N LEU A 94 8.60 -4.70 4.84
CA LEU A 94 9.36 -5.46 3.85
C LEU A 94 10.08 -4.56 2.84
N ALA A 95 9.40 -3.53 2.33
CA ALA A 95 10.00 -2.55 1.44
C ALA A 95 11.15 -1.81 2.14
N ALA A 96 10.93 -1.33 3.37
CA ALA A 96 11.96 -0.68 4.16
C ALA A 96 13.19 -1.56 4.43
N ASP A 97 12.98 -2.84 4.76
CA ASP A 97 14.06 -3.80 5.03
C ASP A 97 14.84 -4.18 3.75
N THR A 98 14.22 -4.06 2.58
CA THR A 98 14.80 -4.41 1.27
C THR A 98 15.24 -3.19 0.44
N ILE A 99 15.18 -1.97 1.01
CA ILE A 99 15.52 -0.70 0.33
C ILE A 99 14.61 -0.47 -0.89
N GLY A 100 13.39 -1.02 -0.82
CA GLY A 100 12.35 -0.72 -1.77
C GLY A 100 11.60 0.53 -1.36
N GLU A 101 11.03 1.19 -2.35
CA GLU A 101 10.12 2.30 -2.13
C GLU A 101 8.70 1.77 -1.89
N PHE A 102 8.02 2.34 -0.90
CA PHE A 102 6.62 2.08 -0.61
C PHE A 102 5.78 3.29 -1.04
N ILE A 103 4.89 3.08 -2.02
CA ILE A 103 4.04 4.14 -2.55
C ILE A 103 2.57 3.79 -2.26
N LEU A 104 1.91 4.71 -1.57
CA LEU A 104 0.48 4.65 -1.26
C LEU A 104 -0.25 5.79 -2.01
N PRO A 105 -0.71 5.56 -3.24
CA PRO A 105 -1.53 6.53 -3.97
C PRO A 105 -2.93 6.66 -3.36
N ASP A 106 -3.43 7.89 -3.30
CA ASP A 106 -4.79 8.19 -2.87
C ASP A 106 -5.80 8.11 -4.04
N ALA A 107 -5.31 8.26 -5.28
CA ALA A 107 -6.10 8.28 -6.50
C ALA A 107 -5.48 7.46 -7.64
N THR A 108 -6.29 7.11 -8.63
CA THR A 108 -5.85 6.37 -9.83
C THR A 108 -4.84 7.15 -10.66
N GLU A 109 -5.00 8.47 -10.75
CA GLU A 109 -4.13 9.33 -11.56
C GLU A 109 -2.73 9.41 -10.95
N GLU A 110 -2.65 9.57 -9.63
CA GLU A 110 -1.40 9.62 -8.88
C GLU A 110 -0.58 8.33 -9.04
N MET A 111 -1.25 7.20 -9.19
CA MET A 111 -0.60 5.91 -9.46
C MET A 111 0.12 5.88 -10.81
N VAL A 112 -0.53 6.39 -11.86
CA VAL A 112 0.05 6.45 -13.21
C VAL A 112 1.27 7.39 -13.21
N GLU A 113 1.21 8.47 -12.43
CA GLU A 113 2.32 9.41 -12.29
C GLU A 113 3.49 8.85 -11.47
N LYS A 114 3.22 8.06 -10.44
CA LYS A 114 4.25 7.48 -9.56
C LYS A 114 4.84 6.16 -10.04
N ALA A 115 4.14 5.41 -10.90
CA ALA A 115 4.68 4.17 -11.45
C ALA A 115 6.02 4.34 -12.21
N PRO A 116 6.22 5.40 -13.02
CA PRO A 116 7.52 5.69 -13.65
C PRO A 116 8.66 5.97 -12.66
N LEU A 117 8.36 6.52 -11.47
CA LEU A 117 9.37 6.74 -10.42
C LEU A 117 9.95 5.41 -9.94
N VAL A 118 9.08 4.41 -9.69
CA VAL A 118 9.50 3.06 -9.30
C VAL A 118 10.37 2.43 -10.39
N ALA A 119 9.97 2.54 -11.66
CA ALA A 119 10.75 2.03 -12.78
C ALA A 119 12.16 2.67 -12.83
N LYS A 120 12.23 3.99 -12.66
CA LYS A 120 13.52 4.71 -12.61
C LYS A 120 14.39 4.29 -11.42
N MET A 121 13.79 4.00 -10.27
CA MET A 121 14.53 3.48 -9.11
C MET A 121 15.09 2.09 -9.37
N ILE A 122 14.32 1.21 -10.01
CA ILE A 122 14.79 -0.13 -10.41
C ILE A 122 15.98 0.01 -11.38
N ASP A 123 15.86 0.87 -12.39
CA ASP A 123 16.92 1.11 -13.40
C ASP A 123 18.18 1.75 -12.81
N SER A 124 18.07 2.45 -11.68
CA SER A 124 19.19 3.10 -11.00
C SER A 124 19.80 2.28 -9.86
N SER A 125 19.39 1.02 -9.72
CA SER A 125 19.95 0.09 -8.73
C SER A 125 21.32 -0.46 -9.16
N TYR A 126 22.26 -0.53 -8.22
CA TYR A 126 23.60 -1.08 -8.44
C TYR A 126 23.92 -2.15 -7.42
N VAL A 127 24.43 -3.29 -7.88
CA VAL A 127 24.90 -4.37 -7.01
C VAL A 127 26.39 -4.18 -6.75
N VAL A 128 26.75 -3.95 -5.49
CA VAL A 128 28.15 -3.82 -5.06
C VAL A 128 28.58 -5.12 -4.41
N THR A 129 29.58 -5.78 -4.98
CA THR A 129 30.20 -6.96 -4.37
C THR A 129 31.40 -6.52 -3.55
N TYR A 130 31.40 -6.84 -2.26
CA TYR A 130 32.52 -6.61 -1.36
C TYR A 130 33.17 -7.93 -0.97
N THR A 131 34.45 -8.09 -1.30
CA THR A 131 35.26 -9.23 -0.83
C THR A 131 36.00 -8.83 0.44
N PRO A 132 35.68 -9.44 1.59
CA PRO A 132 36.35 -9.07 2.82
C PRO A 132 37.78 -9.58 2.89
N LYS A 133 38.67 -8.80 3.52
CA LYS A 133 40.06 -9.21 3.79
C LYS A 133 40.16 -10.31 4.85
N ILE A 134 39.19 -10.37 5.77
CA ILE A 134 39.12 -11.38 6.83
C ILE A 134 37.87 -12.24 6.59
N PRO A 135 38.02 -13.56 6.35
CA PRO A 135 36.90 -14.46 6.14
C PRO A 135 36.09 -14.63 7.43
N VAL A 136 34.78 -14.82 7.30
CA VAL A 136 33.82 -14.93 8.42
C VAL A 136 33.94 -16.28 9.16
N VAL A 137 34.83 -17.17 8.71
CA VAL A 137 34.87 -18.58 9.07
C VAL A 137 35.35 -18.84 10.52
N GLU A 138 35.99 -17.89 11.18
CA GLU A 138 36.55 -18.09 12.53
C GLU A 138 35.61 -17.70 13.70
N SER A 139 34.55 -16.94 13.46
CA SER A 139 33.59 -16.62 14.53
C SER A 139 32.47 -17.65 14.57
N ARG A 140 32.44 -18.49 15.61
CA ARG A 140 31.29 -19.35 15.92
C ARG A 140 30.06 -18.47 16.27
N GLY A 141 29.30 -18.03 15.28
CA GLY A 141 28.07 -17.24 15.49
C GLY A 141 27.59 -16.47 14.26
N ILE A 142 26.37 -15.91 14.36
CA ILE A 142 25.80 -14.94 13.40
C ILE A 142 26.69 -13.69 13.43
N ALA A 143 27.58 -13.54 12.44
CA ALA A 143 28.46 -12.39 12.36
C ALA A 143 27.74 -11.24 11.66
N GLU A 144 27.26 -10.25 12.43
CA GLU A 144 26.76 -9.00 11.86
C GLU A 144 27.92 -8.16 11.34
N ARG A 145 27.87 -7.77 10.05
CA ARG A 145 28.78 -6.77 9.49
C ARG A 145 27.99 -5.55 9.04
N ASN A 146 28.38 -4.39 9.55
CA ASN A 146 27.83 -3.11 9.14
C ASN A 146 28.66 -2.59 7.96
N ILE A 147 28.06 -2.47 6.79
CA ILE A 147 28.70 -1.97 5.57
C ILE A 147 28.08 -0.62 5.25
N GLU A 148 28.90 0.41 5.18
CA GLU A 148 28.49 1.76 4.77
C GLU A 148 29.01 2.05 3.37
N VAL A 149 28.12 2.45 2.46
CA VAL A 149 28.44 2.78 1.07
C VAL A 149 28.18 4.26 0.88
N THR A 150 29.22 5.01 0.48
CA THR A 150 29.14 6.44 0.23
C THR A 150 29.51 6.77 -1.21
N SER A 151 28.83 7.76 -1.80
CA SER A 151 29.18 8.28 -3.12
C SER A 151 30.34 9.28 -3.03
N LYS A 152 31.20 9.31 -4.06
CA LYS A 152 32.19 10.38 -4.24
C LYS A 152 31.59 11.65 -4.87
N ARG A 153 30.42 11.53 -5.50
CA ARG A 153 29.77 12.62 -6.24
C ARG A 153 28.90 13.46 -5.29
N PRO A 154 29.11 14.78 -5.20
CA PRO A 154 28.25 15.64 -4.38
C PRO A 154 26.81 15.62 -4.92
N GLY A 155 25.84 15.51 -4.01
CA GLY A 155 24.41 15.47 -4.34
C GLY A 155 23.85 14.10 -4.71
N LEU A 156 24.65 13.03 -4.76
CA LEU A 156 24.15 11.67 -4.95
C LEU A 156 23.83 11.03 -3.58
N ILE A 157 22.54 10.86 -3.29
CA ILE A 157 22.05 10.12 -2.12
C ILE A 157 22.19 8.64 -2.44
N VAL A 158 22.95 7.91 -1.62
CA VAL A 158 23.13 6.46 -1.74
C VAL A 158 22.30 5.80 -0.65
N GLU A 159 21.35 4.98 -1.06
CA GLU A 159 20.60 4.10 -0.18
C GLU A 159 21.19 2.70 -0.30
N ALA A 160 21.78 2.20 0.79
CA ALA A 160 22.50 0.93 0.80
C ALA A 160 22.12 0.08 2.00
N ARG A 161 22.18 -1.26 1.81
CA ARG A 161 21.84 -2.24 2.84
C ARG A 161 22.90 -2.20 3.93
N ARG A 162 22.53 -1.68 5.10
CA ARG A 162 23.48 -1.52 6.23
C ARG A 162 23.78 -2.84 6.94
N LYS A 163 22.88 -3.84 6.85
CA LYS A 163 23.03 -5.13 7.52
C LYS A 163 23.06 -6.29 6.53
N LEU A 164 24.23 -6.93 6.40
CA LEU A 164 24.37 -8.22 5.73
C LEU A 164 24.31 -9.33 6.78
N LEU A 165 23.25 -10.14 6.75
CA LEU A 165 23.13 -11.33 7.57
C LEU A 165 23.64 -12.53 6.77
N ILE A 166 24.82 -13.04 7.12
CA ILE A 166 25.36 -14.26 6.53
C ILE A 166 24.82 -15.43 7.35
N ALA A 167 23.71 -16.03 6.90
CA ALA A 167 23.24 -17.31 7.41
C ALA A 167 23.93 -18.43 6.63
N ARG A 168 24.39 -19.47 7.35
CA ARG A 168 24.89 -20.70 6.74
C ARG A 168 23.81 -21.77 6.79
#